data_AF-A0A942YV60-F1
#
_entry.id   AF-A0A942YV60-F1
#
_cell.length_a   1.000
_cell.length_b   1.000
_cell.length_c   1.000
_cell.angle_alpha   90.00
_cell.angle_beta   90.00
_cell.angle_gamma   90.00
#
_symmetry.space_group_name_H-M   'P 1'
#
loop_
_entity.id
_entity.type
_entity.pdbx_description
1 polymer ?
#
loop_
_entity_poly.entity_id
_entity_poly.type
_entity_poly.pdbx_seq_one_letter_code
_entity_poly.pdbx_strand_id
1 'polypeptide(L)'
;MNIARLLGVLGSLGGLLFCIYFLFNNPYVGGPPPEDVLASFSLSYFLPMIIGLYASRSFKPILLLICAIWSFPLTLYLAATPGVFKWLVISPVLLMAAAIIMFRKRKHSHNEVSLNDEK
;
A
#
# COMPACT_ATOMS: atom_id res chain seq x y z
N MET A 1 4.95 -18.16 -3.87
CA MET A 1 4.18 -17.12 -3.14
C MET A 1 3.05 -16.63 -4.03
N ASN A 2 1.81 -16.47 -3.53
CA ASN A 2 0.69 -15.98 -4.35
C ASN A 2 0.99 -14.57 -4.87
N ILE A 3 0.80 -14.33 -6.18
CA ILE A 3 1.10 -13.04 -6.84
C ILE A 3 0.49 -11.84 -6.09
N ALA A 4 -0.73 -11.98 -5.55
CA ALA A 4 -1.38 -10.92 -4.80
C ALA A 4 -0.66 -10.60 -3.48
N ARG A 5 -0.15 -11.63 -2.78
CA ARG A 5 0.67 -11.40 -1.57
C ARG A 5 1.98 -10.72 -1.93
N LEU A 6 2.61 -11.14 -3.03
CA LEU A 6 3.87 -10.55 -3.49
C LEU A 6 3.69 -9.06 -3.79
N LEU A 7 2.65 -8.70 -4.56
CA LEU A 7 2.36 -7.29 -4.86
C LEU A 7 2.10 -6.46 -3.60
N GLY A 8 1.30 -6.98 -2.66
CA GLY A 8 1.03 -6.29 -1.40
C GLY A 8 2.29 -6.12 -0.54
N VAL A 9 3.12 -7.16 -0.41
CA VAL A 9 4.38 -7.10 0.35
C VAL A 9 5.37 -6.15 -0.31
N LEU A 10 5.56 -6.22 -1.63
CA LEU A 10 6.48 -5.33 -2.35
C LEU A 10 5.99 -3.88 -2.31
N GLY A 11 4.69 -3.64 -2.46
CA GLY A 11 4.11 -2.31 -2.35
C GLY A 11 4.30 -1.72 -0.96
N SER A 12 3.99 -2.47 0.10
CA SER A 12 4.17 -2.00 1.48
C SER A 12 5.63 -1.81 1.86
N LEU A 13 6.48 -2.83 1.65
CA LEU A 13 7.86 -2.79 2.08
C LEU A 13 8.70 -1.85 1.21
N GLY A 14 8.52 -1.91 -0.12
CA GLY A 14 9.17 -0.99 -1.05
C GLY A 14 8.77 0.44 -0.79
N GLY A 15 7.48 0.71 -0.56
CA GLY A 15 6.98 2.02 -0.17
C GLY A 15 7.60 2.54 1.12
N LEU A 16 7.62 1.72 2.18
CA LEU A 16 8.23 2.09 3.46
C LEU A 16 9.71 2.44 3.30
N LEU A 17 10.49 1.56 2.67
CA LEU A 17 11.93 1.77 2.49
C LEU A 17 12.20 3.02 1.65
N PHE A 18 11.47 3.20 0.55
CA PHE A 18 11.57 4.40 -0.28
C PHE A 18 11.24 5.66 0.51
N CYS A 19 10.13 5.65 1.27
CA CYS A 19 9.70 6.78 2.06
C CYS A 19 10.71 7.14 3.14
N ILE A 20 11.22 6.18 3.91
CA ILE A 20 12.24 6.43 4.96
C ILE A 20 13.47 7.05 4.31
N TYR A 21 13.99 6.41 3.25
CA TYR A 21 15.21 6.86 2.61
C TYR A 21 15.11 8.31 2.15
N PHE A 22 14.07 8.65 1.39
CA PHE A 22 13.91 10.00 0.83
C PHE A 22 13.44 11.04 1.84
N LEU A 23 12.78 10.64 2.92
CA LEU A 23 12.39 11.58 3.98
C LEU A 23 13.61 12.09 4.76
N PHE A 24 14.59 11.22 5.01
CA PHE A 24 15.83 11.59 5.74
C PHE A 24 16.99 12.00 4.82
N ASN A 25 16.98 11.59 3.55
CA ASN A 25 17.97 11.98 2.53
C ASN A 25 17.28 12.82 1.44
N ASN A 26 16.46 13.77 1.85
CA ASN A 26 15.66 14.57 0.92
C ASN A 26 16.57 15.49 0.08
N PRO A 27 16.64 15.32 -1.25
CA PRO A 27 17.53 16.14 -2.09
C PRO A 27 17.05 17.60 -2.25
N TYR A 28 15.84 17.92 -1.79
CA TYR A 28 15.22 19.23 -1.98
C TYR A 28 15.35 20.15 -0.76
N VAL A 29 15.73 19.62 0.40
CA VAL A 29 15.88 20.41 1.63
C VAL A 29 17.20 20.08 2.33
N GLY A 30 17.89 21.11 2.80
CA GLY A 30 19.13 20.97 3.55
C GLY A 30 18.86 20.76 5.03
N GLY A 31 18.58 19.52 5.45
CA GLY A 31 18.39 19.18 6.86
C GLY A 31 17.35 18.09 7.13
N PRO A 32 17.12 17.77 8.41
CA PRO A 32 16.09 16.80 8.82
C PRO A 32 14.68 17.31 8.46
N PRO A 33 13.72 16.38 8.28
CA PRO A 33 12.34 16.75 7.98
C PRO A 33 11.72 17.54 9.16
N PRO A 34 10.97 18.62 8.87
CA PRO A 34 10.14 19.28 9.88
C PRO A 34 9.17 18.32 10.59
N GLU A 35 8.81 18.62 11.84
CA GLU A 35 7.97 17.75 12.67
C GLU A 35 6.57 17.50 12.09
N ASP A 36 5.98 18.52 11.47
CA ASP A 36 4.67 18.46 10.79
C ASP A 36 4.70 17.56 9.55
N VAL A 37 5.80 17.62 8.78
CA VAL A 37 6.04 16.71 7.65
C VAL A 37 6.18 15.28 8.15
N LEU A 38 6.98 15.06 9.20
CA LEU A 38 7.16 13.74 9.79
C LEU A 38 5.83 13.17 10.31
N ALA A 39 5.02 13.98 11.00
CA ALA A 39 3.71 13.58 11.49
C ALA A 39 2.74 13.21 10.36
N SER A 40 2.70 14.03 9.29
CA SER A 40 1.84 13.80 8.12
C SER A 40 2.21 12.51 7.39
N PHE A 41 3.50 12.28 7.11
CA PHE A 41 3.94 11.03 6.49
C PHE A 41 3.73 9.83 7.41
N SER A 42 3.94 9.99 8.72
CA SER A 42 3.75 8.92 9.70
C SER A 42 2.30 8.41 9.72
N LEU A 43 1.34 9.34 9.79
CA LEU A 43 -0.07 9.00 9.89
C LEU A 43 -0.66 8.59 8.53
N SER A 44 -0.35 9.32 7.47
CA SER A 44 -0.99 9.14 6.17
C SER A 44 -0.27 8.13 5.27
N TYR A 45 0.97 7.74 5.55
CA TYR A 45 1.71 6.77 4.71
C TYR A 45 2.32 5.61 5.49
N PHE A 46 3.13 5.89 6.52
CA PHE A 46 3.82 4.82 7.26
C PHE A 46 2.85 3.83 7.92
N LEU A 47 1.90 4.36 8.69
CA LEU A 47 0.92 3.56 9.39
C LEU A 47 0.09 2.67 8.44
N PRO A 48 -0.52 3.19 7.35
CA PRO A 48 -1.22 2.33 6.40
C PRO A 48 -0.30 1.35 5.66
N MET A 49 0.99 1.67 5.40
CA MET A 49 1.91 0.71 4.78
C MET A 49 2.30 -0.43 5.74
N ILE A 50 2.49 -0.16 7.03
CA ILE A 50 2.74 -1.21 8.04
C ILE A 50 1.53 -2.13 8.17
N ILE A 51 0.33 -1.54 8.29
CA ILE A 51 -0.93 -2.31 8.33
C ILE A 51 -1.12 -3.09 7.01
N GLY A 52 -0.78 -2.50 5.87
CA GLY A 52 -0.82 -3.13 4.56
C GLY A 52 0.12 -4.34 4.44
N LEU A 53 1.30 -4.27 5.06
CA LEU A 53 2.23 -5.40 5.10
C LEU A 53 1.63 -6.58 5.89
N TYR A 54 1.04 -6.30 7.05
CA TYR A 54 0.31 -7.30 7.83
C TYR A 54 -0.88 -7.87 7.03
N ALA A 55 -1.71 -7.01 6.43
CA ALA A 55 -2.88 -7.40 5.65
C ALA A 55 -2.52 -8.28 4.44
N SER A 56 -1.37 -8.00 3.79
CA SER A 56 -0.82 -8.80 2.70
C SER A 56 -0.47 -10.22 3.14
N ARG A 57 0.17 -10.36 4.31
CA ARG A 57 0.55 -11.66 4.87
C ARG A 57 -0.67 -12.44 5.35
N SER A 58 -1.60 -11.79 6.02
CA SER A 58 -2.84 -12.39 6.55
C SER A 58 -3.96 -12.54 5.52
N PHE A 59 -3.74 -12.16 4.25
CA PHE A 59 -4.71 -12.31 3.15
C PHE A 59 -6.05 -11.62 3.42
N LYS A 60 -6.01 -10.39 3.96
CA LYS A 60 -7.18 -9.57 4.30
C LYS A 60 -7.42 -8.47 3.24
N PRO A 61 -8.18 -8.74 2.16
CA PRO A 61 -8.32 -7.81 1.03
C PRO A 61 -8.99 -6.48 1.40
N ILE A 62 -9.99 -6.50 2.28
CA ILE A 62 -10.67 -5.28 2.74
C ILE A 62 -9.68 -4.36 3.47
N LEU A 63 -8.84 -4.93 4.34
CA LEU A 63 -7.85 -4.16 5.09
C LEU A 63 -6.79 -3.56 4.15
N LEU A 64 -6.36 -4.29 3.11
CA LEU A 64 -5.48 -3.75 2.07
C LEU A 64 -6.11 -2.57 1.33
N LEU A 65 -7.39 -2.67 0.98
CA LEU A 65 -8.11 -1.61 0.31
C LEU A 65 -8.22 -0.36 1.20
N ILE A 66 -8.51 -0.53 2.48
CA ILE A 66 -8.52 0.57 3.46
C ILE A 66 -7.15 1.25 3.51
N CYS A 67 -6.06 0.48 3.61
CA CYS A 67 -4.70 1.02 3.61
C CYS A 67 -4.35 1.78 2.31
N ALA A 68 -4.78 1.24 1.16
CA ALA A 68 -4.57 1.89 -0.13
C ALA A 68 -5.32 3.22 -0.20
N ILE A 69 -6.62 3.25 0.16
CA ILE A 69 -7.44 4.46 0.17
C ILE A 69 -6.92 5.47 1.19
N TRP A 70 -6.53 5.03 2.39
CA TRP A 70 -5.97 5.91 3.44
C TRP A 70 -4.71 6.62 2.94
N SER A 71 -3.78 5.90 2.32
CA SER A 71 -2.54 6.50 1.81
C SER A 71 -2.69 7.25 0.49
N PHE A 72 -3.85 7.16 -0.16
CA PHE A 72 -4.06 7.73 -1.48
C PHE A 72 -4.02 9.27 -1.53
N PRO A 73 -4.67 10.03 -0.61
CA PRO A 73 -4.66 11.50 -0.68
C PRO A 73 -3.25 12.10 -0.65
N LEU A 74 -2.41 11.67 0.30
CA LEU A 74 -1.03 12.16 0.41
C LEU A 74 -0.21 11.79 -0.83
N THR A 75 -0.29 10.53 -1.27
CA THR A 75 0.50 10.08 -2.43
C THR A 75 0.03 10.68 -3.74
N LEU A 76 -1.25 10.97 -3.88
CA LEU A 76 -1.81 11.66 -5.05
C LEU A 76 -1.36 13.13 -5.08
N TYR A 77 -1.35 13.81 -3.93
CA TYR A 77 -0.77 15.14 -3.80
C TYR A 77 0.71 15.14 -4.21
N LEU A 78 1.50 14.18 -3.73
CA LEU A 78 2.91 14.05 -4.10
C LEU A 78 3.10 13.65 -5.57
N ALA A 79 2.19 12.87 -6.15
CA ALA A 79 2.23 12.50 -7.57
C ALA A 79 1.99 13.70 -8.49
N ALA A 80 1.20 14.68 -8.04
CA ALA A 80 0.93 15.92 -8.75
C ALA A 80 2.06 16.95 -8.65
N THR A 81 3.06 16.72 -7.78
CA THR A 81 4.22 17.61 -7.63
C THR A 81 5.46 17.02 -8.31
N PRO A 82 6.32 17.84 -8.95
CA PRO A 82 7.55 17.36 -9.54
C PRO A 82 8.53 16.93 -8.43
N GLY A 83 9.00 15.70 -8.49
CA GLY A 83 10.06 15.23 -7.60
C GLY A 83 10.16 13.71 -7.51
N VAL A 84 11.03 13.20 -6.66
CA VAL A 84 11.17 11.75 -6.39
C VAL A 84 9.97 11.21 -5.59
N PHE A 85 9.33 12.03 -4.76
CA PHE A 85 8.20 11.60 -3.93
C PHE A 85 6.95 11.20 -4.74
N LYS A 86 6.83 11.60 -6.02
CA LYS A 86 5.73 11.17 -6.90
C LYS A 86 5.61 9.66 -7.04
N TRP A 87 6.73 8.95 -6.91
CA TRP A 87 6.78 7.49 -7.02
C TRP A 87 6.14 6.77 -5.84
N LEU A 88 5.87 7.46 -4.73
CA LEU A 88 5.19 6.86 -3.57
C LEU A 88 3.77 6.38 -3.88
N VAL A 89 3.14 6.91 -4.95
CA VAL A 89 1.81 6.47 -5.43
C VAL A 89 1.81 5.02 -5.94
N ILE A 90 2.97 4.48 -6.33
CA ILE A 90 3.08 3.09 -6.79
C ILE A 90 2.63 2.14 -5.66
N SER A 91 2.97 2.43 -4.41
CA SER A 91 2.64 1.57 -3.28
C SER A 91 1.13 1.38 -3.06
N PRO A 92 0.30 2.43 -2.88
CA PRO A 92 -1.14 2.25 -2.77
C PRO A 92 -1.77 1.63 -4.02
N VAL A 93 -1.23 1.90 -5.22
CA VAL A 93 -1.69 1.25 -6.46
C VAL A 93 -1.43 -0.27 -6.41
N LEU A 94 -0.25 -0.69 -5.95
CA LEU A 94 0.08 -2.11 -5.76
C LEU A 94 -0.79 -2.77 -4.68
N LEU A 95 -1.05 -2.08 -3.58
CA LEU A 95 -1.96 -2.57 -2.52
C LEU A 95 -3.39 -2.73 -3.06
N MET A 96 -3.88 -1.77 -3.84
CA MET A 96 -5.20 -1.83 -4.46
C MET A 96 -5.29 -2.97 -5.48
N ALA A 97 -4.28 -3.15 -6.33
CA ALA A 97 -4.20 -4.28 -7.25
C ALA A 97 -4.19 -5.63 -6.50
N ALA A 98 -3.40 -5.74 -5.43
CA ALA A 98 -3.35 -6.92 -4.57
C ALA A 98 -4.73 -7.23 -3.96
N ALA A 99 -5.41 -6.21 -3.42
CA ALA A 99 -6.76 -6.34 -2.85
C ALA A 99 -7.77 -6.85 -3.89
N ILE A 100 -7.79 -6.27 -5.10
CA ILE A 100 -8.69 -6.69 -6.20
C ILE A 100 -8.44 -8.14 -6.59
N ILE A 101 -7.18 -8.55 -6.74
CA ILE A 101 -6.85 -9.95 -7.08
C ILE A 101 -7.29 -10.90 -5.96
N MET A 102 -7.10 -10.52 -4.70
CA MET A 102 -7.55 -11.32 -3.55
C MET A 102 -9.08 -11.44 -3.50
N PHE A 103 -9.83 -10.37 -3.78
CA PHE A 103 -11.30 -10.43 -3.86
C PHE A 103 -11.78 -11.39 -4.95
N ARG A 104 -11.18 -11.33 -6.14
CA ARG A 104 -11.51 -12.24 -7.26
C ARG A 104 -11.28 -13.71 -6.88
N LYS A 105 -10.16 -14.01 -6.22
CA LYS A 105 -9.86 -15.37 -5.74
C LYS A 105 -10.85 -15.86 -4.68
N ARG A 106 -11.28 -14.99 -3.75
CA ARG A 106 -12.25 -15.35 -2.72
C ARG A 106 -13.62 -15.68 -3.30
N LYS A 107 -14.06 -14.91 -4.30
CA LYS A 107 -15.34 -15.16 -5.00
C LYS A 107 -15.32 -16.49 -5.77
N HIS A 108 -14.23 -16.79 -6.48
CA HIS A 108 -14.08 -18.05 -7.21
C HIS A 108 -14.18 -19.26 -6.27
N SER A 109 -13.44 -19.23 -5.15
CA SER A 109 -13.46 -20.32 -4.16
C SER A 109 -14.83 -20.52 -3.53
N HIS A 110 -15.63 -19.46 -3.38
CA HIS A 110 -17.00 -19.58 -2.85
C HIS A 110 -17.94 -20.22 -3.88
N ASN A 111 -17.85 -19.83 -5.15
CA ASN A 111 -18.67 -20.37 -6.23
C ASN A 111 -18.39 -21.87 -6.53
N GLU A 112 -17.13 -22.31 -6.41
CA GLU A 112 -16.77 -23.73 -6.60
C GLU A 112 -17.36 -24.63 -5.51
N VAL A 113 -17.40 -24.14 -4.26
CA VAL A 113 -18.00 -24.89 -3.14
C VAL A 113 -19.51 -25.03 -3.34
N SER A 114 -20.22 -23.95 -3.68
CA SER A 114 -21.67 -24.00 -3.90
C SER A 114 -22.08 -24.94 -5.05
N LEU A 115 -21.27 -25.06 -6.11
CA LEU A 115 -21.56 -25.98 -7.23
C LEU A 115 -21.36 -27.46 -6.89
N ASN A 116 -20.54 -27.76 -5.89
CA ASN A 116 -20.34 -29.13 -5.41
C ASN A 116 -21.40 -29.55 -4.38
N ASP A 117 -21.96 -28.61 -3.61
CA ASP A 117 -23.05 -28.87 -2.68
C ASP A 117 -24.40 -29.15 -3.39
N GLU A 118 -24.54 -28.71 -4.65
CA GLU A 118 -25.73 -28.93 -5.49
C GLU A 118 -25.71 -30.25 -6.30
N LYS A 119 -24.62 -31.03 -6.27
CA LYS A 119 -24.47 -32.30 -6.99
C LYS A 119 -24.59 -33.51 -6.06
#